data_AF-A0A9W6C5C9-F1
#
_entry.id   AF-A0A9W6C5C9-F1
#
_cell.length_a   1.000
_cell.length_b   1.000
_cell.length_c   1.000
_cell.angle_alpha   90.00
_cell.angle_beta   90.00
_cell.angle_gamma   90.00
#
_symmetry.space_group_name_H-M   'P 1'
#
loop_
_entity.id
_entity.type
_entity.pdbx_description
1 polymer ?
#
loop_
_entity_poly.entity_id
_entity_poly.type
_entity_poly.pdbx_seq_one_letter_code
_entity_poly.pdbx_strand_id
1 'polypeptide(L)'
;MKSPKYFDLFLHTLFYSLITVAAAQFYINIFSPEFSVSLGIVFLASFAMLAPDFPVLPVSALSGVLVLFSRAFLGSFRESSFNISFSLAVPELFFYLFYGVFLTVYIVKIRKSSVLMDTAALLFCDYAANFGELMLRLNINAFSLSSQSGILMTAMFRTALILIFMTVFRRYHLVLLKKEQQDYYRNLSLLTARLQEEVIWMEKNTSLVESTMHSAYQLFERLRSDSSTKDAAKDALIIANDIHEIKKEYYLILRGLSDALQTEDGPLRLEFGELFSLLRSPVEQIASAAHKTLSFEVKGRSSFRTGHVYELLSVFRNLFTNAVEASKNDQVFIQVTLEETADEILCTVTDHGQGIPPDALSQIFDAGFSTKINYETGEISRGLGLNIVKGIVEENLGGRIHADSRPGNTCFSIRLPKETLEG
;
A
#
# COMPACT_ATOMS: atom_id res chain seq x y z
N MET A 1 -22.84 -24.06 23.57
CA MET A 1 -21.55 -23.33 23.62
C MET A 1 -21.78 -21.88 23.18
N LYS A 2 -21.91 -20.95 24.14
CA LYS A 2 -21.99 -19.49 23.92
C LYS A 2 -20.87 -18.85 24.74
N SER A 3 -19.65 -18.72 24.22
CA SER A 3 -18.55 -18.07 24.98
C SER A 3 -17.40 -17.37 24.23
N PRO A 4 -17.37 -17.13 22.90
CA PRO A 4 -16.27 -16.33 22.35
C PRO A 4 -16.41 -14.83 22.68
N LYS A 5 -17.62 -14.25 22.59
CA LYS A 5 -17.83 -12.80 22.77
C LYS A 5 -17.54 -12.26 24.18
N TYR A 6 -17.83 -13.03 25.24
CA TYR A 6 -17.66 -12.57 26.62
C TYR A 6 -16.21 -12.66 27.10
N PHE A 7 -15.46 -13.66 26.62
CA PHE A 7 -14.05 -13.81 26.94
C PHE A 7 -13.23 -12.69 26.31
N ASP A 8 -13.51 -12.35 25.05
CA ASP A 8 -12.88 -11.22 24.37
C ASP A 8 -13.20 -9.89 25.07
N LEU A 9 -14.46 -9.65 25.45
CA LEU A 9 -14.85 -8.42 26.16
C LEU A 9 -14.12 -8.28 27.50
N PHE A 10 -13.96 -9.37 28.25
CA PHE A 10 -13.23 -9.36 29.52
C PHE A 10 -11.74 -9.07 29.31
N LEU A 11 -11.11 -9.70 28.32
CA LEU A 11 -9.70 -9.48 28.01
C LEU A 11 -9.44 -8.02 27.58
N HIS A 12 -10.30 -7.46 26.73
CA HIS A 12 -10.23 -6.06 26.30
C HIS A 12 -10.42 -5.11 27.49
N THR A 13 -11.41 -5.37 28.33
CA THR A 13 -11.66 -4.56 29.54
C THR A 13 -10.44 -4.56 30.46
N LEU A 14 -9.85 -5.74 30.68
CA LEU A 14 -8.65 -5.89 31.51
C LEU A 14 -7.46 -5.13 30.91
N PHE A 15 -7.20 -5.30 29.61
CA PHE A 15 -6.11 -4.64 28.90
C PHE A 15 -6.18 -3.12 29.00
N TYR A 16 -7.32 -2.52 28.66
CA TYR A 16 -7.50 -1.07 28.73
C TYR A 16 -7.45 -0.53 30.16
N SER A 17 -7.97 -1.29 31.13
CA SER A 17 -7.90 -0.90 32.54
C SER A 17 -6.47 -0.91 33.07
N LEU A 18 -5.65 -1.89 32.65
CA LEU A 18 -4.27 -2.01 33.07
C LEU A 18 -3.40 -0.85 32.51
N ILE A 19 -3.62 -0.47 31.25
CA ILE A 19 -3.00 0.73 30.65
C ILE A 19 -3.45 1.99 31.41
N THR A 20 -4.75 2.10 31.70
CA THR A 20 -5.31 3.25 32.42
C THR A 20 -4.70 3.40 33.82
N VAL A 21 -4.52 2.29 34.54
CA VAL A 21 -3.93 2.28 35.90
C VAL A 21 -2.45 2.62 35.87
N ALA A 22 -1.70 2.09 34.90
CA ALA A 22 -0.29 2.43 34.71
C ALA A 22 -0.11 3.92 34.40
N ALA A 23 -0.93 4.44 33.48
CA ALA A 23 -0.96 5.87 33.14
C ALA A 23 -1.40 6.74 34.34
N ALA A 24 -2.29 6.24 35.20
CA ALA A 24 -2.77 7.00 36.36
C ALA A 24 -1.69 7.32 37.41
N GLN A 25 -0.58 6.56 37.42
CA GLN A 25 0.54 6.81 38.31
C GLN A 25 1.34 8.05 37.92
N PHE A 26 1.23 8.49 36.67
CA PHE A 26 1.79 9.74 36.20
C PHE A 26 0.77 10.84 36.44
N TYR A 27 0.95 11.60 37.52
CA TYR A 27 0.12 12.73 37.86
C TYR A 27 0.95 13.96 38.20
N ILE A 28 0.41 15.13 37.86
CA ILE A 28 1.04 16.43 38.14
C ILE A 28 0.07 17.30 38.92
N ASN A 29 0.54 17.93 39.99
CA ASN A 29 -0.22 18.91 40.75
C ASN A 29 0.11 20.30 40.18
N ILE A 30 -0.74 20.81 39.29
CA ILE A 30 -0.45 22.03 38.50
C ILE A 30 -1.02 23.30 39.16
N PHE A 31 -2.17 23.20 39.83
CA PHE A 31 -2.91 24.38 40.30
C PHE A 31 -3.05 24.46 41.81
N SER A 32 -3.27 23.34 42.49
CA SER A 32 -3.28 23.25 43.96
C SER A 32 -2.90 21.84 44.42
N PRO A 33 -2.53 21.64 45.70
CA PRO A 33 -2.25 20.31 46.25
C PRO A 33 -3.45 19.35 46.20
N GLU A 34 -4.66 19.91 46.10
CA GLU A 34 -5.92 19.16 46.11
C GLU A 34 -6.28 18.60 44.73
N PHE A 35 -5.73 19.17 43.64
CA PHE A 35 -6.05 18.81 42.26
C PHE A 35 -4.84 18.21 41.54
N SER A 36 -4.91 16.90 41.30
CA SER A 36 -3.94 16.15 40.52
C SER A 36 -4.48 15.87 39.11
N VAL A 37 -3.66 16.18 38.09
CA VAL A 37 -3.96 15.79 36.70
C VAL A 37 -3.30 14.46 36.43
N SER A 38 -4.09 13.38 36.42
CA SER A 38 -3.66 12.02 36.09
C SER A 38 -3.71 11.77 34.59
N LEU A 39 -2.69 11.10 34.04
CA LEU A 39 -2.69 10.64 32.63
C LEU A 39 -3.68 9.49 32.39
N GLY A 40 -4.08 8.75 33.43
CA GLY A 40 -4.99 7.60 33.28
C GLY A 40 -6.31 7.98 32.62
N ILE A 41 -6.93 9.07 33.06
CA ILE A 41 -8.20 9.52 32.48
C ILE A 41 -8.06 10.02 31.05
N VAL A 42 -6.90 10.57 30.69
CA VAL A 42 -6.59 11.00 29.31
C VAL A 42 -6.63 9.79 28.37
N PHE A 43 -6.00 8.68 28.78
CA PHE A 43 -6.02 7.43 28.03
C PHE A 43 -7.43 6.83 27.96
N LEU A 44 -8.15 6.73 29.09
CA LEU A 44 -9.51 6.19 29.13
C LEU A 44 -10.44 6.96 28.18
N ALA A 45 -10.44 8.30 28.26
CA ALA A 45 -11.27 9.15 27.42
C ALA A 45 -10.89 9.06 25.94
N SER A 46 -9.59 9.02 25.64
CA SER A 46 -9.09 8.91 24.27
C SER A 46 -9.47 7.58 23.64
N PHE A 47 -9.30 6.46 24.36
CA PHE A 47 -9.71 5.14 23.88
C PHE A 47 -11.22 5.05 23.66
N ALA A 48 -12.02 5.58 24.58
CA ALA A 48 -13.47 5.64 24.44
C ALA A 48 -13.92 6.43 23.19
N MET A 49 -13.18 7.46 22.79
CA MET A 49 -13.51 8.29 21.62
C MET A 49 -13.01 7.72 20.30
N LEU A 50 -11.90 6.98 20.31
CA LEU A 50 -11.19 6.49 19.12
C LEU A 50 -11.50 5.05 18.75
N ALA A 51 -11.67 4.16 19.74
CA ALA A 51 -11.87 2.74 19.49
C ALA A 51 -13.36 2.41 19.30
N PRO A 52 -13.77 1.86 18.14
CA PRO A 52 -15.11 1.29 17.99
C PRO A 52 -15.25 0.12 18.97
N ASP A 53 -16.38 0.06 19.68
CA ASP A 53 -16.69 -0.96 20.69
C ASP A 53 -15.91 -0.91 22.02
N PHE A 54 -15.33 0.25 22.36
CA PHE A 54 -14.68 0.41 23.67
C PHE A 54 -15.68 0.26 24.84
N PRO A 55 -15.49 -0.69 25.77
CA PRO A 55 -16.38 -0.90 26.90
C PRO A 55 -16.14 0.13 28.01
N VAL A 56 -16.71 1.33 27.83
CA VAL A 56 -16.51 2.49 28.73
C VAL A 56 -16.82 2.15 30.20
N LEU A 57 -18.03 1.68 30.49
CA LEU A 57 -18.46 1.39 31.88
C LEU A 57 -17.62 0.29 32.56
N PRO A 58 -17.39 -0.89 31.93
CA PRO A 58 -16.53 -1.91 32.52
C PRO A 58 -15.11 -1.41 32.80
N VAL A 59 -14.52 -0.69 31.83
CA VAL A 59 -13.15 -0.18 31.96
C VAL A 59 -13.07 0.90 33.03
N SER A 60 -14.03 1.83 33.11
CA SER A 60 -14.02 2.88 34.14
C SER A 60 -14.20 2.30 35.54
N ALA A 61 -15.08 1.30 35.71
CA ALA A 61 -15.30 0.65 37.00
C ALA A 61 -14.06 -0.15 37.45
N LEU A 62 -13.51 -0.99 36.56
CA LEU A 62 -12.33 -1.78 36.86
C LEU A 62 -11.11 -0.89 37.10
N SER A 63 -10.91 0.16 36.28
CA SER A 63 -9.83 1.13 36.47
C SER A 63 -9.95 1.86 37.79
N GLY A 64 -11.15 2.31 38.19
CA GLY A 64 -11.35 2.98 39.48
C GLY A 64 -10.95 2.11 40.68
N VAL A 65 -11.32 0.83 40.66
CA VAL A 65 -10.95 -0.14 41.71
C VAL A 65 -9.44 -0.38 41.72
N LEU A 66 -8.84 -0.62 40.56
CA LEU A 66 -7.40 -0.88 40.45
C LEU A 66 -6.56 0.36 40.79
N VAL A 67 -7.02 1.56 40.44
CA VAL A 67 -6.38 2.82 40.81
C VAL A 67 -6.41 2.99 42.33
N LEU A 68 -7.55 2.77 42.99
CA LEU A 68 -7.68 2.80 44.45
C LEU A 68 -6.65 1.89 45.13
N PHE A 69 -6.57 0.62 44.73
CA PHE A 69 -5.61 -0.32 45.31
C PHE A 69 -4.15 0.05 44.99
N SER A 70 -3.86 0.49 43.77
CA SER A 70 -2.49 0.89 43.39
C SER A 70 -2.02 2.14 44.16
N ARG A 71 -2.90 3.12 44.36
CA ARG A 71 -2.66 4.31 45.19
C ARG A 71 -2.44 3.95 46.65
N ALA A 72 -3.31 3.10 47.20
CA ALA A 72 -3.20 2.63 48.58
C ALA A 72 -1.88 1.87 48.82
N PHE A 73 -1.50 1.02 47.87
CA PHE A 73 -0.25 0.27 47.90
C PHE A 73 0.97 1.18 47.81
N LEU A 74 1.05 2.07 46.81
CA LEU A 74 2.19 2.99 46.65
C LEU A 74 2.30 4.00 47.80
N GLY A 75 1.18 4.49 48.32
CA GLY A 75 1.14 5.38 49.48
C GLY A 75 1.65 4.69 50.76
N SER A 76 1.48 3.36 50.86
CA SER A 76 1.99 2.60 52.00
C SER A 76 3.52 2.54 52.07
N PHE A 77 4.22 2.65 50.94
CA PHE A 77 5.68 2.74 50.89
C PHE A 77 6.22 4.14 51.20
N ARG A 78 5.38 5.18 51.09
CA ARG A 78 5.75 6.60 51.23
C ARG A 78 5.46 7.19 52.62
N GLU A 79 5.52 6.38 53.68
CA GLU A 79 5.38 6.78 55.11
C GLU A 79 3.96 6.80 55.72
N SER A 80 2.94 6.24 55.06
CA SER A 80 1.58 6.15 55.62
C SER A 80 1.09 4.71 55.77
N SER A 81 0.24 4.40 56.75
CA SER A 81 -0.37 3.06 56.84
C SER A 81 -1.31 2.82 55.66
N PHE A 82 -1.40 1.57 55.17
CA PHE A 82 -2.27 1.19 54.05
C PHE A 82 -3.71 1.70 54.24
N ASN A 83 -4.27 1.58 55.44
CA ASN A 83 -5.64 2.02 55.74
C ASN A 83 -5.85 3.54 55.53
N ILE A 84 -4.84 4.35 55.85
CA ILE A 84 -4.90 5.81 55.69
C ILE A 84 -4.83 6.16 54.20
N SER A 85 -3.85 5.59 53.49
CA SER A 85 -3.73 5.78 52.04
C SER A 85 -4.96 5.27 51.27
N PHE A 86 -5.55 4.17 51.71
CA PHE A 86 -6.78 3.63 51.15
C PHE A 86 -7.94 4.62 51.32
N SER A 87 -8.17 5.10 52.55
CA SER A 87 -9.25 6.07 52.81
C SER A 87 -9.08 7.37 52.02
N LEU A 88 -7.85 7.83 51.81
CA LEU A 88 -7.57 9.04 51.01
C LEU A 88 -7.81 8.83 49.51
N ALA A 89 -7.67 7.61 49.00
CA ALA A 89 -7.86 7.28 47.60
C ALA A 89 -9.30 6.88 47.24
N VAL A 90 -10.19 6.64 48.22
CA VAL A 90 -11.60 6.28 47.96
C VAL A 90 -12.34 7.28 47.06
N PRO A 91 -12.19 8.62 47.21
CA PRO A 91 -12.84 9.56 46.31
C PRO A 91 -12.45 9.36 44.83
N GLU A 92 -11.20 8.97 44.54
CA GLU A 92 -10.75 8.72 43.16
C GLU A 92 -11.55 7.59 42.49
N LEU A 93 -11.98 6.57 43.22
CA LEU A 93 -12.86 5.51 42.68
C LEU A 93 -14.17 6.13 42.14
N PHE A 94 -14.78 7.04 42.89
CA PHE A 94 -16.02 7.69 42.49
C PHE A 94 -15.81 8.63 41.30
N PHE A 95 -14.66 9.30 41.21
CA PHE A 95 -14.29 10.07 40.02
C PHE A 95 -14.35 9.21 38.75
N TYR A 96 -13.68 8.05 38.74
CA TYR A 96 -13.68 7.15 37.58
C TYR A 96 -15.09 6.62 37.24
N LEU A 97 -15.88 6.28 38.26
CA LEU A 97 -17.26 5.81 38.07
C LEU A 97 -18.15 6.91 37.46
N PHE A 98 -18.13 8.11 38.02
CA PHE A 98 -18.92 9.24 37.50
C PHE A 98 -18.48 9.61 36.08
N TYR A 99 -17.17 9.69 35.84
CA TYR A 99 -16.65 9.99 34.50
C TYR A 99 -17.10 8.96 33.48
N GLY A 100 -17.01 7.66 33.81
CA GLY A 100 -17.45 6.58 32.94
C GLY A 100 -18.94 6.62 32.61
N VAL A 101 -19.79 6.93 33.60
CA VAL A 101 -21.24 7.08 33.39
C VAL A 101 -21.53 8.25 32.45
N PHE A 102 -20.99 9.44 32.72
CA PHE A 102 -21.23 10.62 31.88
C PHE A 102 -20.72 10.41 30.44
N LEU A 103 -19.52 9.84 30.30
CA LEU A 103 -18.92 9.57 29.00
C LEU A 103 -19.74 8.55 28.19
N THR A 104 -20.27 7.52 28.86
CA THR A 104 -21.13 6.52 28.21
C THR A 104 -22.43 7.13 27.73
N VAL A 105 -23.07 7.96 28.56
CA VAL A 105 -24.29 8.68 28.17
C VAL A 105 -24.03 9.55 26.94
N TYR A 106 -22.90 10.25 26.91
CA TYR A 106 -22.52 11.05 25.75
C TYR A 106 -22.31 10.21 24.48
N ILE A 107 -21.46 9.17 24.55
CA ILE A 107 -21.11 8.33 23.39
C ILE A 107 -22.34 7.63 22.80
N VAL A 108 -23.21 7.09 23.65
CA VAL A 108 -24.35 6.26 23.21
C VAL A 108 -25.56 7.10 22.80
N LYS A 109 -25.87 8.19 23.50
CA LYS A 109 -27.13 8.93 23.31
C LYS A 109 -27.00 10.25 22.57
N ILE A 110 -25.84 10.91 22.63
CA ILE A 110 -25.72 12.33 22.24
C ILE A 110 -24.76 12.52 21.07
N ARG A 111 -23.70 11.71 20.96
CA ARG A 111 -22.61 11.90 20.01
C ARG A 111 -23.11 12.02 18.56
N LYS A 112 -22.91 13.20 17.98
CA LYS A 112 -23.05 13.53 16.55
C LYS A 112 -21.68 14.04 16.13
N SER A 113 -21.07 13.46 15.11
CA SER A 113 -19.65 13.57 14.69
C SER A 113 -19.07 14.99 14.53
N SER A 114 -19.03 15.77 15.61
CA SER A 114 -18.58 17.16 15.67
C SER A 114 -17.56 17.33 16.78
N VAL A 115 -16.38 17.84 16.42
CA VAL A 115 -15.25 18.05 17.33
C VAL A 115 -15.62 19.02 18.45
N LEU A 116 -16.44 20.04 18.15
CA LEU A 116 -16.89 21.01 19.14
C LEU A 116 -17.76 20.35 20.22
N MET A 117 -18.63 19.42 19.82
CA MET A 117 -19.51 18.73 20.74
C MET A 117 -18.75 17.69 21.59
N ASP A 118 -17.79 16.98 20.98
CA ASP A 118 -16.87 16.08 21.70
C ASP A 118 -16.09 16.86 22.76
N THR A 119 -15.58 18.05 22.42
CA THR A 119 -14.84 18.92 23.34
C THR A 119 -15.70 19.38 24.51
N ALA A 120 -16.90 19.89 24.24
CA ALA A 120 -17.82 20.37 25.28
C ALA A 120 -18.27 19.23 26.21
N ALA A 121 -18.49 18.04 25.65
CA ALA A 121 -18.88 16.86 26.42
C ALA A 121 -17.75 16.36 27.32
N LEU A 122 -16.50 16.30 26.83
CA LEU A 122 -15.35 15.92 27.64
C LEU A 122 -15.14 16.88 28.81
N LEU A 123 -15.24 18.19 28.55
CA LEU A 123 -15.15 19.21 29.59
C LEU A 123 -16.25 19.03 30.65
N PHE A 124 -17.49 18.79 30.23
CA PHE A 124 -18.61 18.55 31.12
C PHE A 124 -18.43 17.27 31.95
N CYS A 125 -18.04 16.16 31.32
CA CYS A 125 -17.80 14.89 32.00
C CYS A 125 -16.73 15.04 33.08
N ASP A 126 -15.64 15.74 32.77
CA ASP A 126 -14.55 15.95 33.72
C ASP A 126 -14.96 16.86 34.87
N TYR A 127 -15.63 17.97 34.57
CA TYR A 127 -16.15 18.88 35.58
C TYR A 127 -17.12 18.19 36.53
N ALA A 128 -18.11 17.47 35.98
CA ALA A 128 -19.14 16.79 36.77
C ALA A 128 -18.55 15.65 37.62
N ALA A 129 -17.57 14.90 37.11
CA ALA A 129 -16.90 13.85 37.84
C ALA A 129 -16.03 14.39 39.00
N ASN A 130 -15.21 15.41 38.74
CA ASN A 130 -14.41 16.07 39.78
C ASN A 130 -15.29 16.75 40.83
N PHE A 131 -16.42 17.34 40.43
CA PHE A 131 -17.40 17.90 41.37
C PHE A 131 -18.00 16.83 42.28
N GLY A 132 -18.40 15.68 41.73
CA GLY A 132 -18.90 14.55 42.50
C GLY A 132 -17.86 13.99 43.46
N GLU A 133 -16.60 13.87 43.02
CA GLU A 133 -15.47 13.49 43.88
C GLU A 133 -15.27 14.49 45.03
N LEU A 134 -15.23 15.79 44.71
CA LEU A 134 -14.95 16.83 45.69
C LEU A 134 -16.07 16.94 46.73
N MET A 135 -17.33 16.72 46.33
CA MET A 135 -18.45 16.64 47.26
C MET A 135 -18.27 15.53 48.30
N LEU A 136 -17.74 14.37 47.90
CA LEU A 136 -17.42 13.28 48.84
C LEU A 136 -16.24 13.63 49.76
N ARG A 137 -15.30 14.46 49.29
CA ARG A 137 -14.10 14.84 50.04
C ARG A 137 -14.34 15.99 51.03
N LEU A 138 -15.09 17.03 50.62
CA LEU A 138 -15.17 18.32 51.31
C LEU A 138 -16.62 18.74 51.67
N ASN A 139 -17.64 17.95 51.30
CA ASN A 139 -19.06 18.29 51.50
C ASN A 139 -19.38 19.72 51.01
N ILE A 140 -19.87 20.60 51.91
CA ILE A 140 -20.30 21.96 51.57
C ILE A 140 -19.12 22.84 51.08
N ASN A 141 -17.90 22.58 51.54
CA ASN A 141 -16.72 23.37 51.16
C ASN A 141 -16.34 23.19 49.68
N ALA A 142 -16.86 22.16 49.03
CA ALA A 142 -16.67 21.97 47.60
C ALA A 142 -17.32 23.08 46.76
N PHE A 143 -18.33 23.81 47.28
CA PHE A 143 -18.92 24.98 46.61
C PHE A 143 -18.06 26.25 46.69
N SER A 144 -16.93 26.23 47.38
CA SER A 144 -16.04 27.40 47.47
C SER A 144 -15.54 27.82 46.08
N LEU A 145 -15.37 29.13 45.88
CA LEU A 145 -14.91 29.68 44.59
C LEU A 145 -13.52 29.16 44.20
N SER A 146 -12.64 28.93 45.18
CA SER A 146 -11.31 28.33 44.98
C SER A 146 -11.41 26.89 44.47
N SER A 147 -12.33 26.10 45.02
CA SER A 147 -12.55 24.72 44.58
C SER A 147 -13.16 24.65 43.17
N GLN A 148 -14.16 25.47 42.88
CA GLN A 148 -14.83 25.48 41.57
C GLN A 148 -13.89 25.96 40.44
N SER A 149 -13.08 27.00 40.70
CA SER A 149 -12.06 27.46 39.75
C SER A 149 -10.98 26.41 39.53
N GLY A 150 -10.54 25.70 40.58
CA GLY A 150 -9.58 24.61 40.47
C GLY A 150 -10.07 23.43 39.62
N ILE A 151 -11.33 23.01 39.80
CA ILE A 151 -11.96 21.96 38.98
C ILE A 151 -12.04 22.40 37.52
N LEU A 152 -12.49 23.63 37.26
CA LEU A 152 -12.63 24.14 35.88
C LEU A 152 -11.28 24.18 35.15
N MET A 153 -10.22 24.68 35.80
CA MET A 153 -8.88 24.73 35.23
C MET A 153 -8.32 23.33 34.95
N THR A 154 -8.53 22.40 35.89
CA THR A 154 -8.14 20.99 35.73
C THR A 154 -8.87 20.36 34.55
N ALA A 155 -10.17 20.58 34.44
CA ALA A 155 -10.99 20.08 33.33
C ALA A 155 -10.56 20.65 31.98
N MET A 156 -10.30 21.96 31.89
CA MET A 156 -9.81 22.58 30.65
C MET A 156 -8.46 22.02 30.22
N PHE A 157 -7.51 21.91 31.15
CA PHE A 157 -6.18 21.39 30.86
C PHE A 157 -6.22 19.92 30.42
N ARG A 158 -6.96 19.08 31.14
CA ARG A 158 -7.12 17.66 30.83
C ARG A 158 -7.85 17.45 29.50
N THR A 159 -8.88 18.25 29.21
CA THR A 159 -9.56 18.23 27.90
C THR A 159 -8.60 18.59 26.78
N ALA A 160 -7.74 19.59 26.97
CA ALA A 160 -6.72 19.94 25.97
C ALA A 160 -5.73 18.78 25.72
N LEU A 161 -5.27 18.10 26.77
CA LEU A 161 -4.41 16.91 26.62
C LEU A 161 -5.11 15.79 25.85
N ILE A 162 -6.39 15.51 26.14
CA ILE A 162 -7.19 14.51 25.41
C ILE A 162 -7.28 14.88 23.93
N LEU A 163 -7.57 16.15 23.60
CA LEU A 163 -7.67 16.60 22.21
C LEU A 163 -6.35 16.49 21.44
N ILE A 164 -5.22 16.82 22.07
CA ILE A 164 -3.89 16.66 21.49
C ILE A 164 -3.63 15.19 21.19
N PHE A 165 -3.85 14.32 22.18
CA PHE A 165 -3.63 12.88 22.04
C PHE A 165 -4.51 12.29 20.92
N MET A 166 -5.81 12.64 20.90
CA MET A 166 -6.74 12.21 19.86
C MET A 166 -6.31 12.68 18.46
N THR A 167 -5.84 13.92 18.35
CA THR A 167 -5.39 14.49 17.06
C THR A 167 -4.16 13.77 16.53
N VAL A 168 -3.17 13.52 17.39
CA VAL A 168 -1.95 12.78 17.04
C VAL A 168 -2.30 11.36 16.58
N PHE A 169 -3.14 10.65 17.35
CA PHE A 169 -3.52 9.29 17.03
C PHE A 169 -4.31 9.20 15.71
N ARG A 170 -5.28 10.10 15.50
CA ARG A 170 -6.05 10.15 14.24
C ARG A 170 -5.16 10.46 13.04
N ARG A 171 -4.20 11.38 13.18
CA ARG A 171 -3.22 11.69 12.12
C ARG A 171 -2.35 10.48 11.79
N TYR A 172 -1.82 9.79 12.80
CA TYR A 172 -0.99 8.61 12.59
C TYR A 172 -1.75 7.50 11.88
N HIS A 173 -2.98 7.21 12.32
CA HIS A 173 -3.82 6.17 11.69
C HIS A 173 -4.15 6.48 10.23
N LEU A 174 -4.46 7.75 9.91
CA LEU A 174 -4.70 8.19 8.53
C LEU A 174 -3.46 8.04 7.64
N VAL A 175 -2.26 8.32 8.17
CA VAL A 175 -1.00 8.12 7.43
C VAL A 175 -0.77 6.64 7.13
N LEU A 176 -1.01 5.77 8.11
CA LEU A 176 -0.86 4.32 7.95
C LEU A 176 -1.81 3.76 6.88
N LEU A 177 -3.10 4.11 6.96
CA LEU A 177 -4.11 3.69 5.99
C LEU A 177 -3.77 4.16 4.57
N LYS A 178 -3.31 5.40 4.43
CA LYS A 178 -2.92 5.94 3.12
C LYS A 178 -1.75 5.17 2.53
N LYS A 179 -0.79 4.75 3.35
CA LYS A 179 0.36 3.95 2.92
C LYS A 179 -0.08 2.56 2.43
N GLU A 180 -0.93 1.88 3.19
CA GLU A 180 -1.46 0.56 2.82
C GLU A 180 -2.26 0.60 1.52
N GLN A 181 -3.10 1.63 1.34
CA GLN A 181 -3.80 1.87 0.08
C GLN A 181 -2.83 2.11 -1.07
N GLN A 182 -1.79 2.93 -0.88
CA GLN A 182 -0.79 3.19 -1.91
C GLN A 182 -0.08 1.90 -2.36
N ASP A 183 0.31 1.04 -1.41
CA ASP A 183 0.95 -0.23 -1.73
C ASP A 183 -0.01 -1.17 -2.50
N TYR A 184 -1.30 -1.19 -2.11
CA TYR A 184 -2.34 -1.94 -2.84
C TYR A 184 -2.51 -1.44 -4.28
N TYR A 185 -2.70 -0.13 -4.49
CA TYR A 185 -2.86 0.44 -5.83
C TYR A 185 -1.63 0.24 -6.70
N ARG A 186 -0.43 0.31 -6.11
CA ARG A 186 0.82 0.03 -6.80
C ARG A 186 0.89 -1.43 -7.27
N ASN A 187 0.55 -2.38 -6.41
CA ASN A 187 0.51 -3.80 -6.78
C ASN A 187 -0.53 -4.08 -7.86
N LEU A 188 -1.71 -3.49 -7.75
CA LEU A 188 -2.76 -3.60 -8.76
C LEU A 188 -2.28 -3.05 -10.11
N SER A 189 -1.65 -1.88 -10.13
CA SER A 189 -1.11 -1.27 -11.34
C SER A 189 -0.07 -2.15 -12.03
N LEU A 190 0.80 -2.81 -11.26
CA LEU A 190 1.79 -3.75 -11.79
C LEU A 190 1.16 -5.04 -12.33
N LEU A 191 0.10 -5.54 -11.69
CA LEU A 191 -0.67 -6.68 -12.19
C LEU A 191 -1.37 -6.33 -13.50
N THR A 192 -2.02 -5.17 -13.58
CA THR A 192 -2.63 -4.67 -14.82
C THR A 192 -1.61 -4.53 -15.94
N ALA A 193 -0.41 -3.99 -15.65
CA ALA A 193 0.67 -3.91 -16.63
C ALA A 193 1.11 -5.28 -17.16
N ARG A 194 1.30 -6.27 -16.27
CA ARG A 194 1.61 -7.65 -16.69
C ARG A 194 0.50 -8.27 -17.53
N LEU A 195 -0.75 -8.12 -17.11
CA LEU A 195 -1.88 -8.68 -17.84
C LEU A 195 -2.03 -8.07 -19.24
N GLN A 196 -1.79 -6.76 -19.39
CA GLN A 196 -1.80 -6.11 -20.69
C GLN A 196 -0.69 -6.61 -21.61
N GLU A 197 0.50 -6.88 -21.09
CA GLU A 197 1.55 -7.52 -21.89
C GLU A 197 1.17 -8.91 -22.37
N GLU A 198 0.56 -9.71 -21.49
CA GLU A 198 0.06 -11.02 -21.85
C GLU A 198 -1.01 -10.91 -22.95
N VAL A 199 -1.91 -9.92 -22.87
CA VAL A 199 -2.91 -9.64 -23.92
C VAL A 199 -2.25 -9.26 -25.24
N ILE A 200 -1.31 -8.31 -25.25
CA ILE A 200 -0.58 -7.91 -26.46
C ILE A 200 0.14 -9.11 -27.08
N TRP A 201 0.73 -9.98 -26.26
CA TRP A 201 1.39 -11.18 -26.74
C TRP A 201 0.41 -12.19 -27.33
N MET A 202 -0.76 -12.34 -26.71
CA MET A 202 -1.84 -13.15 -27.26
C MET A 202 -2.33 -12.59 -28.61
N GLU A 203 -2.49 -11.28 -28.77
CA GLU A 203 -2.84 -10.69 -30.06
C GLU A 203 -1.80 -11.05 -31.13
N LYS A 204 -0.50 -10.96 -30.80
CA LYS A 204 0.58 -11.33 -31.71
C LYS A 204 0.58 -12.82 -32.09
N ASN A 205 0.36 -13.72 -31.14
CA ASN A 205 0.30 -15.16 -31.44
C ASN A 205 -0.89 -15.53 -32.31
N THR A 206 -1.93 -14.73 -32.29
CA THR A 206 -3.12 -14.97 -33.12
C THR A 206 -2.76 -15.00 -34.60
N SER A 207 -1.83 -14.14 -35.06
CA SER A 207 -1.36 -14.19 -36.45
C SER A 207 -0.59 -15.48 -36.77
N LEU A 208 0.19 -15.98 -35.81
CA LEU A 208 0.90 -17.25 -35.95
C LEU A 208 -0.07 -18.43 -36.04
N VAL A 209 -1.11 -18.45 -35.19
CA VAL A 209 -2.21 -19.43 -35.24
C VAL A 209 -2.89 -19.40 -36.61
N GLU A 210 -3.18 -18.21 -37.15
CA GLU A 210 -3.75 -18.06 -38.48
C GLU A 210 -2.85 -18.59 -39.59
N SER A 211 -1.56 -18.23 -39.59
CA SER A 211 -0.61 -18.69 -40.59
C SER A 211 -0.38 -20.22 -40.55
N THR A 212 -0.39 -20.80 -39.35
CA THR A 212 -0.24 -22.25 -39.14
C THR A 212 -1.49 -23.00 -39.61
N MET A 213 -2.69 -22.48 -39.29
CA MET A 213 -3.95 -23.00 -39.82
C MET A 213 -3.97 -22.96 -41.35
N HIS A 214 -3.55 -21.83 -41.93
CA HIS A 214 -3.50 -21.68 -43.39
C HIS A 214 -2.52 -22.67 -44.03
N SER A 215 -1.36 -22.89 -43.41
CA SER A 215 -0.37 -23.86 -43.88
C SER A 215 -0.89 -25.30 -43.83
N ALA A 216 -1.58 -25.68 -42.75
CA ALA A 216 -2.23 -26.99 -42.62
C ALA A 216 -3.34 -27.19 -43.67
N TYR A 217 -4.12 -26.15 -43.95
CA TYR A 217 -5.16 -26.18 -44.98
C TYR A 217 -4.57 -26.29 -46.40
N GLN A 218 -3.50 -25.54 -46.70
CA GLN A 218 -2.80 -25.67 -47.97
C GLN A 218 -2.20 -27.07 -48.16
N LEU A 219 -1.68 -27.67 -47.09
CA LEU A 219 -1.18 -29.04 -47.10
C LEU A 219 -2.29 -30.04 -47.42
N PHE A 220 -3.47 -29.90 -46.80
CA PHE A 220 -4.66 -30.69 -47.15
C PHE A 220 -5.02 -30.59 -48.63
N GLU A 221 -5.09 -29.37 -49.17
CA GLU A 221 -5.44 -29.15 -50.58
C GLU A 221 -4.45 -29.81 -51.54
N ARG A 222 -3.15 -29.79 -51.23
CA ARG A 222 -2.11 -30.47 -52.03
C ARG A 222 -2.19 -31.99 -51.95
N LEU A 223 -2.51 -32.55 -50.78
CA LEU A 223 -2.57 -33.99 -50.56
C LEU A 223 -3.89 -34.63 -51.03
N ARG A 224 -4.95 -33.84 -51.21
CA ARG A 224 -6.26 -34.35 -51.64
C ARG A 224 -6.28 -34.81 -53.10
N SER A 225 -5.39 -34.29 -53.96
CA SER A 225 -5.35 -34.61 -55.39
C SER A 225 -4.80 -35.99 -55.73
N ASP A 226 -4.07 -36.63 -54.82
CA ASP A 226 -3.47 -37.95 -55.03
C ASP A 226 -4.21 -39.02 -54.21
N SER A 227 -4.57 -40.14 -54.85
CA SER A 227 -5.35 -41.23 -54.23
C SER A 227 -4.55 -41.99 -53.18
N SER A 228 -3.21 -41.93 -53.23
CA SER A 228 -2.30 -42.56 -52.28
C SER A 228 -2.13 -41.80 -50.95
N THR A 229 -2.45 -40.49 -50.93
CA THR A 229 -2.24 -39.60 -49.76
C THR A 229 -3.53 -39.21 -49.04
N LYS A 230 -4.63 -39.93 -49.29
CA LYS A 230 -5.95 -39.60 -48.70
C LYS A 230 -5.97 -39.55 -47.18
N ASP A 231 -5.27 -40.46 -46.50
CA ASP A 231 -5.22 -40.49 -45.04
C ASP A 231 -4.42 -39.29 -44.50
N ALA A 232 -3.27 -38.98 -45.10
CA ALA A 232 -2.47 -37.80 -44.74
C ALA A 232 -3.20 -36.47 -45.03
N ALA A 233 -4.00 -36.42 -46.09
CA ALA A 233 -4.87 -35.26 -46.36
C ALA A 233 -5.91 -35.10 -45.24
N LYS A 234 -6.55 -36.21 -44.83
CA LYS A 234 -7.52 -36.19 -43.73
C LYS A 234 -6.89 -35.72 -42.42
N ASP A 235 -5.67 -36.17 -42.11
CA ASP A 235 -4.94 -35.74 -40.91
C ASP A 235 -4.60 -34.24 -40.96
N ALA A 236 -4.15 -33.72 -42.11
CA ALA A 236 -3.90 -32.29 -42.29
C ALA A 236 -5.17 -31.43 -42.12
N LEU A 237 -6.33 -31.94 -42.56
CA LEU A 237 -7.61 -31.27 -42.37
C LEU A 237 -8.05 -31.27 -40.89
N ILE A 238 -7.82 -32.37 -40.16
CA ILE A 238 -8.09 -32.45 -38.72
C ILE A 238 -7.22 -31.41 -37.99
N ILE A 239 -5.92 -31.36 -38.28
CA ILE A 239 -5.01 -30.36 -37.69
C ILE A 239 -5.48 -28.94 -37.97
N ALA A 240 -5.90 -28.62 -39.20
CA ALA A 240 -6.41 -27.29 -39.53
C ALA A 240 -7.69 -26.94 -38.74
N ASN A 241 -8.57 -27.92 -38.53
CA ASN A 241 -9.81 -27.74 -37.78
C ASN A 241 -9.55 -27.57 -36.27
N ASP A 242 -8.63 -28.36 -35.70
CA ASP A 242 -8.21 -28.23 -34.30
C ASP A 242 -7.57 -26.86 -34.03
N ILE A 243 -6.71 -26.37 -34.95
CA ILE A 243 -6.14 -25.02 -34.85
C ILE A 243 -7.24 -23.94 -34.97
N HIS A 244 -8.28 -24.17 -35.77
CA HIS A 244 -9.42 -23.25 -35.87
C HIS A 244 -10.23 -23.18 -34.56
N GLU A 245 -10.43 -24.31 -33.88
CA GLU A 245 -11.08 -24.33 -32.55
C GLU A 245 -10.21 -23.64 -31.50
N ILE A 246 -8.90 -23.91 -31.46
CA ILE A 246 -7.94 -23.22 -30.57
C ILE A 246 -7.99 -21.71 -30.79
N LYS A 247 -7.98 -21.26 -32.06
CA LYS A 247 -8.10 -19.84 -32.42
C LYS A 247 -9.34 -19.22 -31.79
N LYS A 248 -10.49 -19.87 -31.91
CA LYS A 248 -11.77 -19.37 -31.40
C LYS A 248 -11.76 -19.20 -29.88
N GLU A 249 -11.25 -20.19 -29.15
CA GLU A 249 -11.12 -20.13 -27.69
C GLU A 249 -10.13 -19.04 -27.26
N TYR A 250 -9.03 -18.88 -27.99
CA TYR A 250 -8.00 -17.88 -27.74
C TYR A 250 -8.53 -16.44 -27.86
N TYR A 251 -9.33 -16.17 -28.90
CA TYR A 251 -10.02 -14.87 -29.08
C TYR A 251 -11.02 -14.57 -27.95
N LEU A 252 -11.70 -15.59 -27.42
CA LEU A 252 -12.62 -15.45 -26.30
C LEU A 252 -11.88 -15.02 -25.02
N ILE A 253 -10.71 -15.60 -24.75
CA ILE A 253 -9.87 -15.23 -23.60
C ILE A 253 -9.31 -13.81 -23.78
N LEU A 254 -8.80 -13.49 -24.97
CA LEU A 254 -8.31 -12.16 -25.33
C LEU A 254 -9.35 -11.07 -25.08
N ARG A 255 -10.58 -11.30 -25.54
CA ARG A 255 -11.69 -10.37 -25.35
C ARG A 255 -12.05 -10.22 -23.87
N GLY A 256 -12.15 -11.34 -23.14
CA GLY A 256 -12.46 -11.30 -21.71
C GLY A 256 -11.40 -10.59 -20.87
N LEU A 257 -10.11 -10.77 -21.19
CA LEU A 257 -9.01 -10.05 -20.55
C LEU A 257 -9.00 -8.57 -20.90
N SER A 258 -9.18 -8.23 -22.18
CA SER A 258 -9.23 -6.84 -22.63
C SER A 258 -10.39 -6.07 -21.99
N ASP A 259 -11.58 -6.68 -21.95
CA ASP A 259 -12.76 -6.10 -21.31
C ASP A 259 -12.54 -5.90 -19.79
N ALA A 260 -11.83 -6.82 -19.11
CA ALA A 260 -11.52 -6.71 -17.68
C ALA A 260 -10.43 -5.67 -17.35
N LEU A 261 -9.56 -5.35 -18.31
CA LEU A 261 -8.48 -4.36 -18.16
C LEU A 261 -8.92 -2.95 -18.53
N GLN A 262 -9.99 -2.81 -19.31
CA GLN A 262 -10.67 -1.53 -19.52
C GLN A 262 -11.43 -1.17 -18.24
N THR A 263 -10.86 -0.26 -17.46
CA THR A 263 -11.52 0.30 -16.26
C THR A 263 -12.41 1.49 -16.66
N GLU A 264 -13.53 1.67 -15.96
CA GLU A 264 -14.49 2.77 -16.21
C GLU A 264 -13.91 4.18 -15.91
N ASP A 265 -12.81 4.25 -15.16
CA ASP A 265 -12.04 5.48 -14.98
C ASP A 265 -11.02 5.61 -16.13
N GLY A 266 -11.04 6.75 -16.82
CA GLY A 266 -10.24 7.01 -18.02
C GLY A 266 -8.72 6.78 -17.86
N PRO A 267 -7.94 6.92 -18.94
CA PRO A 267 -6.54 6.50 -18.99
C PRO A 267 -5.73 7.08 -17.83
N LEU A 268 -5.03 6.21 -17.10
CA LEU A 268 -4.14 6.57 -16.00
C LEU A 268 -3.08 7.55 -16.53
N ARG A 269 -3.06 8.79 -16.04
CA ARG A 269 -2.08 9.82 -16.45
C ARG A 269 -1.01 10.06 -15.40
N LEU A 270 0.21 9.61 -15.67
CA LEU A 270 1.38 9.80 -14.81
C LEU A 270 2.42 10.70 -15.45
N GLU A 271 3.23 11.37 -14.63
CA GLU A 271 4.40 12.08 -15.14
C GLU A 271 5.44 11.06 -15.65
N PHE A 272 6.09 11.35 -16.78
CA PHE A 272 7.01 10.43 -17.44
C PHE A 272 8.16 10.00 -16.52
N GLY A 273 8.65 10.92 -15.66
CA GLY A 273 9.65 10.63 -14.65
C GLY A 273 9.19 9.66 -13.55
N GLU A 274 7.89 9.63 -13.23
CA GLU A 274 7.33 8.75 -12.20
C GLU A 274 7.36 7.28 -12.63
N LEU A 275 7.34 6.98 -13.93
CA LEU A 275 7.44 5.61 -14.47
C LEU A 275 8.68 4.88 -13.95
N PHE A 276 9.83 5.57 -13.90
CA PHE A 276 11.09 4.99 -13.42
C PHE A 276 11.07 4.73 -11.92
N SER A 277 10.37 5.57 -11.15
CA SER A 277 10.19 5.35 -9.72
C SER A 277 9.34 4.11 -9.42
N LEU A 278 8.34 3.82 -10.26
CA LEU A 278 7.50 2.62 -10.16
C LEU A 278 8.29 1.34 -10.48
N LEU A 279 9.20 1.41 -11.44
CA LEU A 279 10.00 0.27 -11.91
C LEU A 279 11.25 -0.02 -11.07
N ARG A 280 11.76 0.97 -10.33
CA ARG A 280 12.98 0.81 -9.52
C ARG A 280 12.94 -0.41 -8.60
N SER A 281 11.93 -0.49 -7.74
CA SER A 281 11.84 -1.56 -6.73
C SER A 281 11.60 -2.96 -7.32
N PRO A 282 10.74 -3.14 -8.34
CA PRO A 282 10.65 -4.41 -9.07
C PRO A 282 11.99 -4.85 -9.68
N VAL A 283 12.75 -3.94 -10.28
CA VAL A 283 14.06 -4.26 -10.87
C VAL A 283 15.09 -4.58 -9.78
N GLU A 284 15.06 -3.89 -8.64
CA GLU A 284 15.89 -4.22 -7.47
C GLU A 284 15.59 -5.64 -6.95
N GLN A 285 14.32 -6.07 -6.93
CA GLN A 285 13.94 -7.44 -6.56
C GLN A 285 14.48 -8.47 -7.55
N ILE A 286 14.40 -8.20 -8.86
CA ILE A 286 14.97 -9.08 -9.89
C ILE A 286 16.49 -9.20 -9.73
N ALA A 287 17.17 -8.07 -9.52
CA ALA A 287 18.62 -8.07 -9.27
C ALA A 287 18.96 -8.87 -8.01
N SER A 288 18.24 -8.68 -6.92
CA SER A 288 18.44 -9.41 -5.66
C SER A 288 18.21 -10.91 -5.81
N ALA A 289 17.20 -11.33 -6.58
CA ALA A 289 16.93 -12.74 -6.88
C ALA A 289 18.06 -13.39 -7.69
N ALA A 290 18.74 -12.59 -8.52
CA ALA A 290 19.93 -12.99 -9.26
C ALA A 290 21.25 -12.81 -8.46
N HIS A 291 21.18 -12.53 -7.16
CA HIS A 291 22.33 -12.24 -6.28
C HIS A 291 23.18 -11.04 -6.71
N LYS A 292 22.56 -10.03 -7.33
CA LYS A 292 23.21 -8.80 -7.79
C LYS A 292 22.74 -7.56 -7.02
N THR A 293 23.63 -6.58 -6.88
CA THR A 293 23.36 -5.26 -6.32
C THR A 293 23.11 -4.26 -7.46
N LEU A 294 21.96 -3.59 -7.44
CA LEU A 294 21.57 -2.62 -8.46
C LEU A 294 21.92 -1.19 -8.04
N SER A 295 22.61 -0.46 -8.92
CA SER A 295 22.72 0.99 -8.92
C SER A 295 21.84 1.56 -10.03
N PHE A 296 20.73 2.20 -9.64
CA PHE A 296 19.74 2.78 -10.55
C PHE A 296 19.75 4.30 -10.44
N GLU A 297 20.16 4.99 -11.50
CA GLU A 297 20.25 6.45 -11.56
C GLU A 297 19.32 7.02 -12.65
N VAL A 298 18.60 8.10 -12.34
CA VAL A 298 17.79 8.84 -13.32
C VAL A 298 18.32 10.27 -13.38
N LYS A 299 18.76 10.70 -14.56
CA LYS A 299 19.23 12.06 -14.85
C LYS A 299 18.23 12.79 -15.74
N GLY A 300 18.08 14.09 -15.48
CA GLY A 300 17.08 14.92 -16.14
C GLY A 300 15.74 14.91 -15.41
N ARG A 301 14.82 15.76 -15.87
CA ARG A 301 13.43 15.82 -15.39
C ARG A 301 12.54 16.03 -16.60
N SER A 302 11.38 15.38 -16.57
CA SER A 302 10.31 15.63 -17.51
C SER A 302 9.02 15.90 -16.74
N SER A 303 8.34 17.00 -17.06
CA SER A 303 7.03 17.35 -16.50
C SER A 303 5.87 16.83 -17.35
N PHE A 304 6.19 16.16 -18.46
CA PHE A 304 5.20 15.63 -19.38
C PHE A 304 4.41 14.48 -18.76
N ARG A 305 3.08 14.48 -18.94
CA ARG A 305 2.20 13.41 -18.47
C ARG A 305 1.72 12.57 -19.64
N THR A 306 1.80 11.27 -19.50
CA THR A 306 1.42 10.29 -20.53
C THR A 306 0.20 9.49 -20.10
N GLY A 307 -0.72 9.23 -21.05
CA GLY A 307 -1.82 8.28 -20.88
C GLY A 307 -1.45 6.82 -21.17
N HIS A 308 -0.33 6.60 -21.85
CA HIS A 308 0.19 5.29 -22.26
C HIS A 308 1.11 4.68 -21.20
N VAL A 309 0.65 4.70 -19.94
CA VAL A 309 1.47 4.32 -18.79
C VAL A 309 1.92 2.86 -18.88
N TYR A 310 1.02 1.96 -19.25
CA TYR A 310 1.29 0.54 -19.20
C TYR A 310 2.23 0.08 -20.31
N GLU A 311 2.08 0.62 -21.51
CA GLU A 311 2.95 0.38 -22.65
C GLU A 311 4.38 0.81 -22.33
N LEU A 312 4.54 1.99 -21.73
CA LEU A 312 5.86 2.50 -21.32
C LEU A 312 6.46 1.72 -20.15
N LEU A 313 5.65 1.30 -19.17
CA LEU A 313 6.11 0.42 -18.10
C LEU A 313 6.62 -0.92 -18.66
N SER A 314 5.97 -1.45 -19.71
CA SER A 314 6.42 -2.65 -20.40
C SER A 314 7.77 -2.44 -21.08
N VAL A 315 7.90 -1.35 -21.84
CA VAL A 315 9.14 -0.99 -22.56
C VAL A 315 10.31 -0.93 -21.58
N PHE A 316 10.20 -0.11 -20.55
CA PHE A 316 11.30 0.13 -19.63
C PHE A 316 11.60 -1.08 -18.74
N ARG A 317 10.59 -1.86 -18.33
CA ARG A 317 10.85 -3.09 -17.57
C ARG A 317 11.65 -4.10 -18.40
N ASN A 318 11.34 -4.25 -19.69
CA ASN A 318 12.10 -5.14 -20.57
C ASN A 318 13.55 -4.70 -20.71
N LEU A 319 13.81 -3.41 -20.91
CA LEU A 319 15.17 -2.87 -20.98
C LEU A 319 15.94 -3.07 -19.67
N PHE A 320 15.33 -2.78 -18.52
CA PHE A 320 15.99 -2.92 -17.22
C PHE A 320 16.24 -4.38 -16.85
N THR A 321 15.31 -5.27 -17.18
CA THR A 321 15.49 -6.72 -16.95
C THR A 321 16.64 -7.25 -17.81
N ASN A 322 16.70 -6.83 -19.09
CA ASN A 322 17.81 -7.17 -19.97
C ASN A 322 19.17 -6.69 -19.42
N ALA A 323 19.23 -5.48 -18.86
CA ALA A 323 20.45 -4.95 -18.24
C ALA A 323 20.89 -5.79 -17.02
N VAL A 324 19.96 -6.18 -16.15
CA VAL A 324 20.26 -7.04 -14.98
C VAL A 324 20.76 -8.41 -15.43
N GLU A 325 20.12 -9.02 -16.42
CA GLU A 325 20.50 -10.33 -16.94
C GLU A 325 21.84 -10.32 -17.68
N ALA A 326 22.14 -9.25 -18.44
CA ALA A 326 23.35 -9.12 -19.25
C ALA A 326 24.60 -8.77 -18.43
N SER A 327 24.46 -8.29 -17.20
CA SER A 327 25.60 -8.05 -16.32
C SER A 327 26.20 -9.36 -15.82
N LYS A 328 27.51 -9.55 -16.00
CA LYS A 328 28.26 -10.67 -15.40
C LYS A 328 28.76 -10.37 -13.99
N ASN A 329 28.77 -9.10 -13.62
CA ASN A 329 29.26 -8.66 -12.31
C ASN A 329 28.13 -8.67 -11.30
N ASP A 330 28.49 -8.82 -10.02
CA ASP A 330 27.56 -8.68 -8.90
C ASP A 330 26.99 -7.25 -8.79
N GLN A 331 27.61 -6.28 -9.45
CA GLN A 331 27.10 -4.91 -9.55
C GLN A 331 26.47 -4.67 -10.92
N VAL A 332 25.21 -4.24 -10.93
CA VAL A 332 24.48 -3.81 -12.11
C VAL A 332 24.34 -2.30 -12.04
N PHE A 333 24.76 -1.61 -13.10
CA PHE A 333 24.55 -0.18 -13.24
C PHE A 333 23.54 0.07 -14.35
N ILE A 334 22.47 0.80 -14.04
CA ILE A 334 21.46 1.26 -14.98
C ILE A 334 21.32 2.78 -14.80
N GLN A 335 21.53 3.52 -15.88
CA GLN A 335 21.31 4.95 -15.93
C GLN A 335 20.22 5.27 -16.96
N VAL A 336 19.23 6.04 -16.53
CA VAL A 336 18.22 6.62 -17.42
C VAL A 336 18.52 8.10 -17.57
N THR A 337 18.56 8.62 -18.80
CA THR A 337 18.68 10.05 -19.08
C THR A 337 17.43 10.51 -19.83
N LEU A 338 16.82 11.60 -19.36
CA LEU A 338 15.63 12.19 -19.94
C LEU A 338 15.95 13.57 -20.51
N GLU A 339 15.68 13.73 -21.79
CA GLU A 339 15.74 15.00 -22.49
C GLU A 339 14.37 15.31 -23.09
N GLU A 340 13.78 16.41 -22.66
CA GLU A 340 12.46 16.85 -23.10
C GLU A 340 12.61 18.05 -24.03
N THR A 341 12.06 17.94 -25.24
CA THR A 341 11.94 19.05 -26.21
C THR A 341 10.49 19.51 -26.33
N ALA A 342 10.20 20.48 -27.19
CA ALA A 342 8.83 20.94 -27.41
C ALA A 342 7.92 19.82 -27.95
N ASP A 343 8.43 19.01 -28.88
CA ASP A 343 7.63 18.07 -29.67
C ASP A 343 7.90 16.60 -29.32
N GLU A 344 9.06 16.28 -28.75
CA GLU A 344 9.49 14.91 -28.47
C GLU A 344 10.11 14.74 -27.09
N ILE A 345 10.04 13.52 -26.57
CA ILE A 345 10.80 13.05 -25.41
C ILE A 345 11.86 12.06 -25.89
N LEU A 346 13.13 12.34 -25.58
CA LEU A 346 14.24 11.43 -25.74
C LEU A 346 14.55 10.79 -24.38
N CYS A 347 14.43 9.46 -24.33
CA CYS A 347 14.83 8.66 -23.19
C CYS A 347 15.99 7.75 -23.58
N THR A 348 17.08 7.83 -22.83
CA THR A 348 18.26 6.99 -23.03
C THR A 348 18.45 6.08 -21.84
N VAL A 349 18.50 4.77 -22.06
CA VAL A 349 18.78 3.75 -21.04
C VAL A 349 20.16 3.18 -21.31
N THR A 350 21.07 3.37 -20.37
CA THR A 350 22.46 2.89 -20.45
C THR A 350 22.75 1.89 -19.35
N ASP A 351 23.36 0.75 -19.70
CA ASP A 351 23.82 -0.26 -18.76
C ASP A 351 25.28 -0.66 -19.00
N HIS A 352 25.91 -1.23 -17.97
CA HIS A 352 27.30 -1.73 -18.03
C HIS A 352 27.39 -3.26 -18.16
N GLY A 353 26.47 -3.87 -18.91
CA GLY A 353 26.48 -5.31 -19.19
C GLY A 353 27.62 -5.74 -20.11
N GLN A 354 27.65 -7.02 -20.46
CA GLN A 354 28.69 -7.61 -21.34
C GLN A 354 28.75 -7.02 -22.77
N GLY A 355 27.78 -6.19 -23.14
CA GLY A 355 27.62 -5.66 -24.49
C GLY A 355 26.93 -6.65 -25.44
N ILE A 356 26.52 -6.14 -26.59
CA ILE A 356 25.91 -6.90 -27.68
C ILE A 356 26.97 -7.05 -28.78
N PRO A 357 27.23 -8.27 -29.29
CA PRO A 357 28.15 -8.47 -30.41
C PRO A 357 27.72 -7.63 -31.64
N PRO A 358 28.65 -7.00 -32.38
CA PRO A 358 28.32 -6.16 -33.54
C PRO A 358 27.45 -6.88 -34.58
N ASP A 359 27.72 -8.17 -34.81
CA ASP A 359 27.00 -8.99 -35.78
C ASP A 359 25.55 -9.29 -35.36
N ALA A 360 25.25 -9.18 -34.06
CA ALA A 360 23.92 -9.40 -33.50
C ALA A 360 23.10 -8.09 -33.40
N LEU A 361 23.73 -6.92 -33.39
CA LEU A 361 23.07 -5.62 -33.18
C LEU A 361 21.94 -5.34 -34.18
N SER A 362 22.09 -5.78 -35.43
CA SER A 362 21.06 -5.61 -36.47
C SER A 362 19.83 -6.50 -36.27
N GLN A 363 19.96 -7.58 -35.50
CA GLN A 363 18.95 -8.62 -35.33
C GLN A 363 18.29 -8.62 -33.94
N ILE A 364 18.77 -7.82 -32.98
CA ILE A 364 18.27 -7.84 -31.60
C ILE A 364 16.78 -7.51 -31.46
N PHE A 365 16.20 -6.86 -32.46
CA PHE A 365 14.79 -6.52 -32.50
C PHE A 365 13.95 -7.53 -33.32
N ASP A 366 14.57 -8.52 -33.95
CA ASP A 366 13.86 -9.52 -34.75
C ASP A 366 13.11 -10.52 -33.87
N ALA A 367 11.94 -10.94 -34.32
CA ALA A 367 11.09 -11.83 -33.54
C ALA A 367 11.76 -13.20 -33.33
N GLY A 368 11.91 -13.60 -32.06
CA GLY A 368 12.50 -14.89 -31.69
C GLY A 368 14.03 -14.90 -31.65
N PHE A 369 14.70 -13.78 -31.91
CA PHE A 369 16.15 -13.68 -31.78
C PHE A 369 16.56 -13.68 -30.31
N SER A 370 17.33 -14.69 -29.89
CA SER A 370 17.89 -14.79 -28.54
C SER A 370 19.29 -15.40 -28.58
N THR A 371 20.21 -14.80 -27.84
CA THR A 371 21.56 -15.35 -27.60
C THR A 371 21.64 -16.18 -26.33
N LYS A 372 20.52 -16.35 -25.60
CA LYS A 372 20.43 -17.01 -24.29
C LYS A 372 19.73 -18.36 -24.44
N ILE A 373 20.51 -19.39 -24.74
CA ILE A 373 20.07 -20.79 -24.76
C ILE A 373 20.73 -21.49 -23.57
N ASN A 374 19.93 -22.02 -22.64
CA ASN A 374 20.45 -22.90 -21.60
C ASN A 374 20.47 -24.34 -22.13
N TYR A 375 21.66 -24.81 -22.52
CA TYR A 375 21.85 -26.15 -23.08
C TYR A 375 21.70 -27.29 -22.06
N GLU A 376 21.68 -26.99 -20.75
CA GLU A 376 21.52 -27.98 -19.69
C GLU A 376 20.05 -28.18 -19.29
N THR A 377 19.23 -27.11 -19.30
CA THR A 377 17.80 -27.18 -18.93
C THR A 377 16.85 -27.23 -20.12
N GLY A 378 17.32 -26.91 -21.33
CA GLY A 378 16.49 -26.79 -22.52
C GLY A 378 15.61 -25.54 -22.55
N GLU A 379 15.73 -24.66 -21.55
CA GLU A 379 15.01 -23.38 -21.53
C GLU A 379 15.65 -22.39 -22.51
N ILE A 380 14.85 -21.99 -23.51
CA ILE A 380 15.16 -20.88 -24.40
C ILE A 380 14.53 -19.64 -23.78
N SER A 381 15.34 -18.65 -23.37
CA SER A 381 14.80 -17.29 -23.20
C SER A 381 14.31 -16.86 -24.58
N ARG A 382 12.98 -16.81 -24.79
CA ARG A 382 12.32 -16.80 -26.11
C ARG A 382 12.69 -15.64 -27.05
N GLY A 383 13.58 -14.72 -26.66
CA GLY A 383 14.02 -13.61 -27.52
C GLY A 383 12.93 -12.56 -27.74
N LEU A 384 11.93 -12.49 -26.86
CA LEU A 384 10.70 -11.72 -27.09
C LEU A 384 10.81 -10.27 -26.63
N GLY A 385 11.64 -9.98 -25.60
CA GLY A 385 11.63 -8.69 -24.90
C GLY A 385 11.92 -7.48 -25.79
N LEU A 386 13.02 -7.49 -26.56
CA LEU A 386 13.39 -6.33 -27.38
C LEU A 386 12.49 -6.15 -28.60
N ASN A 387 11.97 -7.22 -29.19
CA ASN A 387 10.99 -7.12 -30.25
C ASN A 387 9.69 -6.44 -29.76
N ILE A 388 9.22 -6.78 -28.55
CA ILE A 388 8.07 -6.11 -27.92
C ILE A 388 8.36 -4.63 -27.71
N VAL A 389 9.56 -4.28 -27.22
CA VAL A 389 9.95 -2.88 -27.07
C VAL A 389 9.85 -2.13 -28.39
N LYS A 390 10.37 -2.70 -29.48
CA LYS A 390 10.31 -2.06 -30.80
C LYS A 390 8.88 -1.90 -31.29
N GLY A 391 8.04 -2.93 -31.19
CA GLY A 391 6.63 -2.87 -31.58
C GLY A 391 5.86 -1.78 -30.82
N ILE A 392 6.02 -1.73 -29.49
CA ILE A 392 5.37 -0.68 -28.69
C ILE A 392 5.87 0.72 -29.09
N VAL A 393 7.18 0.91 -29.22
CA VAL A 393 7.76 2.23 -29.52
C VAL A 393 7.39 2.69 -30.93
N GLU A 394 7.58 1.85 -31.95
CA GLU A 394 7.45 2.25 -33.36
C GLU A 394 6.02 2.11 -33.88
N GLU A 395 5.31 1.04 -33.52
CA GLU A 395 3.98 0.73 -34.06
C GLU A 395 2.87 1.37 -33.22
N ASN A 396 2.93 1.28 -31.89
CA ASN A 396 1.86 1.79 -31.01
C ASN A 396 2.02 3.28 -30.70
N LEU A 397 3.25 3.72 -30.40
CA LEU A 397 3.52 5.08 -29.93
C LEU A 397 4.10 6.01 -31.03
N GLY A 398 4.30 5.51 -32.25
CA GLY A 398 4.79 6.30 -33.39
C GLY A 398 6.21 6.87 -33.22
N GLY A 399 6.99 6.30 -32.30
CA GLY A 399 8.35 6.72 -31.98
C GLY A 399 9.44 5.98 -32.75
N ARG A 400 10.67 6.08 -32.24
CA ARG A 400 11.86 5.41 -32.79
C ARG A 400 12.73 4.86 -31.68
N ILE A 401 13.24 3.65 -31.85
CA ILE A 401 14.24 3.07 -30.96
C ILE A 401 15.55 2.78 -31.70
N HIS A 402 16.67 3.07 -31.05
CA HIS A 402 18.00 2.75 -31.52
C HIS A 402 18.82 2.10 -30.39
N ALA A 403 19.73 1.20 -30.74
CA ALA A 403 20.65 0.57 -29.81
C ALA A 403 22.09 0.76 -30.30
N ASP A 404 22.96 1.26 -29.42
CA ASP A 404 24.41 1.25 -29.57
C ASP A 404 24.98 0.39 -28.44
N SER A 405 25.93 -0.49 -28.75
CA SER A 405 26.53 -1.34 -27.74
C SER A 405 28.00 -1.60 -28.01
N ARG A 406 28.77 -1.53 -26.93
CA ARG A 406 30.18 -1.93 -26.84
C ARG A 406 30.33 -2.79 -25.59
N PRO A 407 31.35 -3.66 -25.51
CA PRO A 407 31.61 -4.41 -24.28
C PRO A 407 31.71 -3.46 -23.07
N GLY A 408 30.89 -3.70 -22.03
CA GLY A 408 30.82 -2.86 -20.84
C GLY A 408 29.93 -1.61 -20.95
N ASN A 409 29.28 -1.37 -22.09
CA ASN A 409 28.34 -0.26 -22.26
C ASN A 409 27.30 -0.55 -23.35
N THR A 410 26.04 -0.73 -22.97
CA THR A 410 24.91 -0.82 -23.91
C THR A 410 23.96 0.34 -23.67
N CYS A 411 23.52 0.97 -24.76
CA CYS A 411 22.74 2.20 -24.73
C CYS A 411 21.56 2.10 -25.70
N PHE A 412 20.34 2.10 -25.16
CA PHE A 412 19.10 2.19 -25.92
C PHE A 412 18.60 3.63 -25.91
N SER A 413 18.33 4.20 -27.08
CA SER A 413 17.77 5.54 -27.25
C SER A 413 16.37 5.44 -27.83
N ILE A 414 15.38 5.94 -27.10
CA ILE A 414 13.97 5.93 -27.47
C ILE A 414 13.52 7.38 -27.66
N ARG A 415 13.00 7.71 -28.85
CA ARG A 415 12.37 9.00 -29.15
C ARG A 415 10.88 8.81 -29.32
N LEU A 416 10.08 9.57 -28.59
CA LEU A 416 8.63 9.49 -28.62
C LEU A 416 8.03 10.87 -28.91
N PRO A 417 7.11 10.99 -29.87
CA PRO A 417 6.38 12.23 -30.11
C PRO A 417 5.39 12.49 -28.96
N LYS A 418 5.37 13.72 -28.44
CA LYS A 418 4.48 14.09 -27.33
C LYS A 418 3.01 14.02 -27.72
N GLU A 419 2.66 14.41 -28.93
CA GLU A 419 1.27 14.38 -29.44
C GLU A 419 0.63 13.00 -29.28
N THR A 420 1.39 11.93 -29.55
CA THR A 420 0.91 10.55 -29.40
C THR A 420 0.87 10.10 -27.94
N LEU A 421 1.70 10.68 -27.07
CA LEU A 421 1.75 10.33 -25.65
C LEU A 421 0.71 11.06 -24.79
N GLU A 422 0.16 12.18 -25.26
CA GLU A 422 -0.80 13.01 -24.50
C GLU A 422 -2.16 12.32 -24.31
N GLY A 423 -2.53 11.40 -25.22
CA GLY A 423 -3.67 10.48 -25.13
C GLY A 423 -4.94 11.07 -24.53
#